data_AF-A0A522R1L2-F1
#
_entry.id   AF-A0A522R1L2-F1
#
_cell.length_a   1.000
_cell.length_b   1.000
_cell.length_c   1.000
_cell.angle_alpha   90.00
_cell.angle_beta   90.00
_cell.angle_gamma   90.00
#
_symmetry.space_group_name_H-M   'P 1'
#
loop_
_entity.id
_entity.type
_entity.pdbx_description
1 polymer ?
#
loop_
_entity_poly.entity_id
_entity_poly.type
_entity_poly.pdbx_seq_one_letter_code
_entity_poly.pdbx_strand_id
1 'polypeptide(L)'
;MRIPLLHADFEHGSYTKIAKALRKVWPLGDQSLMQAQNALAVVLGYNSLHDAQREATASFSVPDGSLSMEKIAYGVAWRMFVRYGIDLLMARTLVSKLHLTELAVAGISLEEKMRRATEDAWKKGFFRDEMWDYMTYQEPWPEETPRLLEKGVPPYKWAVFPDRSVFLWSKLVSQIEMLPEDFTEDLRQTGKLGSGPDAVESFMMNSLMPAACQPLTAALATGMLTTAMQWQVKWIVTQQAEVLGCCIVAGRLGGMIPRVFAPDRDDVYAAQANLMCGDVVSEATIPEADTRVSEPVWLIDRDRLQKLKDGQGSDLLKSLWYHDQWPSTIELYRGLSGCRLAGLTRFSERGQSYLATTNFDAQEQRRLLREEPLFETFALDAGLLDEAGAERGIPALGNRWHDAVERMLSGRQSDAEAAMGTPAGVDTLMTAVLATTDAAKLDAFVAQAINECLPLRYEGDTEDNEDLISDRQRAVSLAEHLGNSTIANMSGLLPYSTVSLGYMLLVANGEYPGSRYQGMVDVPTPTDSSSQSRLLAAMLIYEPLSARQVSRMALSCAIAPVLGLGNGTWAKDKIGMWYQSACTVETRLKEAKKQLKEVDEWRGIEIEVARVRAQGEFLRMGDP
;
A
#
# COMPACT_ATOMS: atom_id res chain seq x y z
N MET A 1 38.84 16.18 11.37
CA MET A 1 39.28 14.86 11.93
C MET A 1 40.37 14.20 11.08
N ARG A 2 41.45 13.68 11.68
CA ARG A 2 42.49 12.85 11.03
C ARG A 2 42.22 11.38 11.36
N ILE A 3 42.15 10.50 10.35
CA ILE A 3 41.92 9.07 10.57
C ILE A 3 43.27 8.44 10.95
N PRO A 4 43.38 7.78 12.13
CA PRO A 4 44.63 7.21 12.60
C PRO A 4 45.05 6.02 11.72
N LEU A 5 46.34 5.95 11.39
CA LEU A 5 46.96 4.89 10.57
C LEU A 5 48.05 4.17 11.36
N LEU A 6 48.08 2.84 11.28
CA LEU A 6 49.09 2.01 11.93
C LEU A 6 50.19 1.62 10.93
N HIS A 7 51.40 1.35 11.42
CA HIS A 7 52.46 0.77 10.58
C HIS A 7 51.99 -0.51 9.87
N ALA A 8 51.17 -1.31 10.54
CA ALA A 8 50.52 -2.51 10.01
C ALA A 8 49.69 -2.25 8.73
N ASP A 9 49.05 -1.07 8.60
CA ASP A 9 48.24 -0.73 7.42
C ASP A 9 49.10 -0.60 6.14
N PHE A 10 50.36 -0.20 6.31
CA PHE A 10 51.34 -0.08 5.23
C PHE A 10 52.08 -1.39 4.98
N GLU A 11 52.50 -2.09 6.04
CA GLU A 11 53.24 -3.35 5.96
C GLU A 11 52.41 -4.52 5.41
N HIS A 12 51.14 -4.61 5.77
CA HIS A 12 50.22 -5.65 5.26
C HIS A 12 49.57 -5.30 3.92
N GLY A 13 49.88 -4.13 3.36
CA GLY A 13 49.39 -3.70 2.05
C GLY A 13 47.91 -3.27 2.01
N SER A 14 47.22 -3.21 3.15
CA SER A 14 45.83 -2.72 3.27
C SER A 14 45.67 -1.31 2.69
N TYR A 15 46.59 -0.40 2.99
CA TYR A 15 46.61 0.96 2.45
C TYR A 15 46.69 0.97 0.91
N THR A 16 47.52 0.11 0.34
CA THR A 16 47.69 0.00 -1.12
C THR A 16 46.47 -0.65 -1.79
N LYS A 17 45.79 -1.58 -1.11
CA LYS A 17 44.54 -2.18 -1.56
C LYS A 17 43.42 -1.13 -1.64
N ILE A 18 43.28 -0.29 -0.62
CA ILE A 18 42.32 0.82 -0.60
C ILE A 18 42.66 1.84 -1.69
N ALA A 19 43.93 2.19 -1.88
CA ALA A 19 44.35 3.11 -2.94
C ALA A 19 44.04 2.56 -4.35
N LYS A 20 44.19 1.25 -4.57
CA LYS A 20 43.77 0.60 -5.83
C LYS A 20 42.26 0.63 -6.03
N ALA A 21 41.47 0.47 -4.97
CA ALA A 21 40.02 0.62 -5.03
C ALA A 21 39.64 2.07 -5.37
N LEU A 22 40.25 3.05 -4.69
CA LEU A 22 40.06 4.48 -4.96
C LEU A 22 40.35 4.83 -6.42
N ARG A 23 41.47 4.33 -6.96
CA ARG A 23 41.86 4.52 -8.36
C ARG A 23 40.77 4.06 -9.34
N LYS A 24 40.09 2.95 -9.06
CA LYS A 24 39.06 2.39 -9.95
C LYS A 24 37.76 3.19 -9.94
N VAL A 25 37.47 3.87 -8.84
CA VAL A 25 36.21 4.59 -8.63
C VAL A 25 36.37 6.10 -8.73
N TRP A 26 37.57 6.59 -9.09
CA TRP A 26 37.88 8.01 -9.09
C TRP A 26 37.13 8.77 -10.20
N PRO A 27 36.36 9.83 -9.88
CA PRO A 27 35.50 10.49 -10.87
C PRO A 27 36.22 11.56 -11.71
N LEU A 28 37.40 12.03 -11.30
CA LEU A 28 38.11 13.14 -11.96
C LEU A 28 39.14 12.68 -13.02
N GLY A 29 39.00 11.45 -13.52
CA GLY A 29 39.87 10.86 -14.54
C GLY A 29 40.86 9.81 -14.04
N ASP A 30 41.64 9.23 -14.95
CA ASP A 30 42.58 8.15 -14.64
C ASP A 30 43.74 8.63 -13.76
N GLN A 31 43.91 7.98 -12.61
CA GLN A 31 45.04 8.22 -11.72
C GLN A 31 46.09 7.10 -11.85
N SER A 32 47.37 7.45 -11.75
CA SER A 32 48.42 6.47 -11.45
C SER A 32 48.30 5.97 -10.01
N LEU A 33 48.88 4.81 -9.70
CA LEU A 33 48.82 4.26 -8.34
C LEU A 33 49.42 5.21 -7.28
N MET A 34 50.52 5.90 -7.61
CA MET A 34 51.16 6.87 -6.73
C MET A 34 50.26 8.10 -6.49
N GLN A 35 49.54 8.56 -7.51
CA GLN A 35 48.55 9.64 -7.35
C GLN A 35 47.37 9.19 -6.50
N ALA A 36 46.88 7.96 -6.67
CA ALA A 36 45.81 7.41 -5.86
C ALA A 36 46.22 7.21 -4.39
N GLN A 37 47.47 6.81 -4.12
CA GLN A 37 48.00 6.71 -2.75
C GLN A 37 48.13 8.10 -2.10
N ASN A 38 48.61 9.11 -2.84
CA ASN A 38 48.63 10.48 -2.33
C ASN A 38 47.23 11.05 -2.11
N ALA A 39 46.28 10.79 -3.03
CA ALA A 39 44.90 11.19 -2.87
C ALA A 39 44.26 10.51 -1.65
N LEU A 40 44.54 9.22 -1.42
CA LEU A 40 44.11 8.49 -0.23
C LEU A 40 44.65 9.14 1.05
N ALA A 41 45.92 9.55 1.09
CA ALA A 41 46.50 10.24 2.24
C ALA A 41 45.75 11.54 2.56
N VAL A 42 45.45 12.32 1.53
CA VAL A 42 44.72 13.60 1.65
C VAL A 42 43.31 13.41 2.19
N VAL A 43 42.56 12.45 1.63
CA VAL A 43 41.19 12.17 2.09
C VAL A 43 41.14 11.51 3.46
N LEU A 44 42.23 10.88 3.93
CA LEU A 44 42.28 10.30 5.28
C LEU A 44 42.62 11.29 6.38
N GLY A 45 43.30 12.40 6.07
CA GLY A 45 43.90 13.14 7.18
C GLY A 45 45.05 14.06 6.84
N TYR A 46 45.85 13.63 5.88
CA TYR A 46 47.27 13.93 5.82
C TYR A 46 47.60 14.86 4.66
N ASN A 47 48.76 15.51 4.70
CA ASN A 47 49.16 16.41 3.62
C ASN A 47 49.69 15.65 2.39
N SER A 48 50.26 14.47 2.60
CA SER A 48 50.83 13.61 1.54
C SER A 48 50.99 12.16 2.02
N LEU A 49 51.33 11.22 1.12
CA LEU A 49 51.67 9.85 1.50
C LEU A 49 52.85 9.79 2.49
N HIS A 50 53.86 10.62 2.29
CA HIS A 50 55.03 10.68 3.18
C HIS A 50 54.64 11.16 4.59
N ASP A 51 53.72 12.13 4.67
CA ASP A 51 53.16 12.59 5.94
C ASP A 51 52.36 11.46 6.63
N ALA A 52 51.57 10.70 5.87
CA ALA A 52 50.82 9.55 6.38
C ALA A 52 51.71 8.43 6.93
N GLN A 53 52.83 8.14 6.26
CA GLN A 53 53.78 7.12 6.73
C GLN A 53 54.56 7.58 7.96
N ARG A 54 54.94 8.87 8.03
CA ARG A 54 55.68 9.44 9.17
C ARG A 54 54.84 9.48 10.45
N GLU A 55 53.55 9.72 10.30
CA GLU A 55 52.60 9.92 11.39
C GLU A 55 51.83 8.62 11.73
N ALA A 56 52.19 7.51 11.08
CA ALA A 56 51.70 6.19 11.44
C ALA A 56 52.28 5.76 12.79
N THR A 57 51.47 5.13 13.63
CA THR A 57 51.96 4.65 14.94
C THR A 57 52.00 3.12 14.99
N ALA A 58 52.71 2.56 15.98
CA ALA A 58 52.74 1.11 16.19
C ALA A 58 51.47 0.58 16.87
N SER A 59 50.79 1.41 17.67
CA SER A 59 49.53 1.11 18.33
C SER A 59 48.84 2.41 18.75
N PHE A 60 47.50 2.41 18.78
CA PHE A 60 46.71 3.53 19.32
C PHE A 60 45.88 3.08 20.52
N SER A 61 45.86 3.89 21.56
CA SER A 61 44.94 3.76 22.70
C SER A 61 43.84 4.81 22.58
N VAL A 62 42.74 4.45 21.91
CA VAL A 62 41.57 5.32 21.78
C VAL A 62 40.53 4.87 22.83
N PRO A 63 39.91 5.77 23.61
CA PRO A 63 38.89 5.37 24.58
C PRO A 63 37.73 4.65 23.87
N ASP A 64 37.35 3.50 24.42
CA ASP A 64 36.34 2.58 23.88
C ASP A 64 35.07 3.31 23.42
N GLY A 65 34.73 3.17 22.13
CA GLY A 65 33.48 3.70 21.56
C GLY A 65 33.56 5.12 20.98
N SER A 66 34.70 5.78 21.01
CA SER A 66 34.84 7.15 20.48
C SER A 66 35.02 7.24 18.95
N LEU A 67 35.15 6.12 18.25
CA LEU A 67 35.40 6.08 16.81
C LEU A 67 34.51 5.02 16.13
N SER A 68 33.56 5.49 15.31
CA SER A 68 32.66 4.64 14.49
C SER A 68 33.11 4.60 13.04
N MET A 69 32.82 3.52 12.33
CA MET A 69 33.10 3.41 10.90
C MET A 69 32.28 4.40 10.09
N GLU A 70 31.09 4.78 10.54
CA GLU A 70 30.32 5.87 9.96
C GLU A 70 31.05 7.22 10.07
N LYS A 71 31.60 7.57 11.23
CA LYS A 71 32.37 8.81 11.40
C LYS A 71 33.62 8.84 10.51
N ILE A 72 34.30 7.70 10.34
CA ILE A 72 35.41 7.57 9.40
C ILE A 72 34.92 7.83 7.97
N ALA A 73 33.84 7.15 7.55
CA ALA A 73 33.30 7.28 6.20
C ALA A 73 32.86 8.72 5.88
N TYR A 74 32.17 9.38 6.80
CA TYR A 74 31.76 10.78 6.68
C TYR A 74 32.97 11.71 6.62
N GLY A 75 34.00 11.47 7.44
CA GLY A 75 35.25 12.24 7.39
C GLY A 75 35.98 12.13 6.04
N VAL A 76 36.03 10.93 5.45
CA VAL A 76 36.63 10.73 4.11
C VAL A 76 35.80 11.42 3.03
N ALA A 77 34.46 11.27 3.07
CA ALA A 77 33.55 11.90 2.11
C ALA A 77 33.64 13.44 2.18
N TRP A 78 33.68 14.00 3.39
CA TRP A 78 33.87 15.43 3.63
C TRP A 78 35.17 15.94 3.02
N ARG A 79 36.29 15.23 3.20
CA ARG A 79 37.58 15.63 2.63
C ARG A 79 37.62 15.51 1.12
N MET A 80 36.93 14.52 0.53
CA MET A 80 36.73 14.46 -0.92
C MET A 80 36.00 15.70 -1.45
N PHE A 81 34.96 16.15 -0.74
CA PHE A 81 34.24 17.37 -1.07
C PHE A 81 35.10 18.63 -0.93
N VAL A 82 35.74 18.80 0.22
CA VAL A 82 36.53 20.00 0.51
C VAL A 82 37.76 20.12 -0.39
N ARG A 83 38.53 19.03 -0.58
CA ARG A 83 39.81 19.07 -1.30
C ARG A 83 39.71 18.85 -2.80
N TYR A 84 38.73 18.07 -3.25
CA TYR A 84 38.60 17.68 -4.66
C TYR A 84 37.31 18.18 -5.32
N GLY A 85 36.40 18.82 -4.56
CA GLY A 85 35.15 19.34 -5.11
C GLY A 85 34.16 18.26 -5.53
N ILE A 86 34.33 17.03 -5.04
CA ILE A 86 33.41 15.92 -5.30
C ILE A 86 32.17 16.11 -4.43
N ASP A 87 30.97 16.09 -5.02
CA ASP A 87 29.70 16.16 -4.29
C ASP A 87 29.65 15.20 -3.09
N LEU A 88 29.06 15.62 -1.97
CA LEU A 88 29.11 14.88 -0.70
C LEU A 88 28.42 13.51 -0.77
N LEU A 89 27.25 13.43 -1.44
CA LEU A 89 26.51 12.18 -1.60
C LEU A 89 27.21 11.24 -2.59
N MET A 90 27.77 11.80 -3.66
CA MET A 90 28.63 11.05 -4.58
C MET A 90 29.86 10.51 -3.83
N ALA A 91 30.52 11.33 -3.02
CA ALA A 91 31.67 10.95 -2.22
C ALA A 91 31.33 9.81 -1.25
N ARG A 92 30.17 9.85 -0.57
CA ARG A 92 29.69 8.72 0.25
C ARG A 92 29.53 7.43 -0.55
N THR A 93 28.94 7.52 -1.73
CA THR A 93 28.75 6.35 -2.62
C THR A 93 30.10 5.77 -3.02
N LEU A 94 31.10 6.62 -3.30
CA LEU A 94 32.47 6.20 -3.58
C LEU A 94 33.13 5.56 -2.36
N VAL A 95 32.99 6.19 -1.18
CA VAL A 95 33.53 5.70 0.09
C VAL A 95 33.01 4.32 0.45
N SER A 96 31.74 4.01 0.18
CA SER A 96 31.19 2.66 0.40
C SER A 96 31.91 1.56 -0.42
N LYS A 97 32.54 1.95 -1.54
CA LYS A 97 33.34 1.06 -2.41
C LYS A 97 34.82 1.05 -2.02
N LEU A 98 35.23 1.97 -1.13
CA LEU A 98 36.56 1.95 -0.52
C LEU A 98 36.47 0.97 0.63
N HIS A 99 37.24 -0.12 0.56
CA HIS A 99 37.30 -1.15 1.59
C HIS A 99 37.97 -0.63 2.88
N LEU A 100 37.42 0.42 3.51
CA LEU A 100 37.97 1.08 4.70
C LEU A 100 37.98 0.17 5.92
N THR A 101 37.19 -0.90 5.91
CA THR A 101 37.22 -1.98 6.91
C THR A 101 38.54 -2.74 6.94
N GLU A 102 39.39 -2.61 5.91
CA GLU A 102 40.72 -3.22 5.86
C GLU A 102 41.77 -2.42 6.65
N LEU A 103 41.43 -1.21 7.09
CA LEU A 103 42.27 -0.43 8.00
C LEU A 103 42.22 -1.06 9.38
N ALA A 104 43.37 -1.14 10.05
CA ALA A 104 43.48 -1.72 11.38
C ALA A 104 42.64 -0.97 12.44
N VAL A 105 42.30 0.30 12.20
CA VAL A 105 41.35 1.07 13.03
C VAL A 105 39.94 0.47 13.05
N ALA A 106 39.52 -0.22 11.98
CA ALA A 106 38.20 -0.86 11.90
C ALA A 106 38.06 -2.02 12.90
N GLY A 107 39.16 -2.69 13.28
CA GLY A 107 39.16 -3.76 14.26
C GLY A 107 38.87 -3.33 15.71
N ILE A 108 38.82 -2.02 15.96
CA ILE A 108 38.64 -1.36 17.27
C ILE A 108 37.36 -0.48 17.26
N SER A 109 36.60 -0.49 16.16
CA SER A 109 35.42 0.37 16.03
C SER A 109 34.25 -0.07 16.94
N LEU A 110 33.31 0.85 17.18
CA LEU A 110 32.10 0.57 17.95
C LEU A 110 31.29 -0.60 17.36
N GLU A 111 31.20 -0.69 16.03
CA GLU A 111 30.44 -1.72 15.32
C GLU A 111 31.07 -3.12 15.48
N GLU A 112 32.40 -3.22 15.42
CA GLU A 112 33.12 -4.47 15.64
C GLU A 112 33.02 -4.94 17.11
N LYS A 113 32.97 -3.99 18.05
CA LYS A 113 32.67 -4.28 19.47
C LYS A 113 31.23 -4.74 19.66
N MET A 114 30.26 -4.10 18.99
CA MET A 114 28.87 -4.53 18.99
C MET A 114 28.70 -5.90 18.36
N ARG A 115 29.41 -6.22 17.27
CA ARG A 115 29.44 -7.55 16.62
C ARG A 115 29.96 -8.61 17.58
N ARG A 116 31.11 -8.35 18.25
CA ARG A 116 31.64 -9.27 19.27
C ARG A 116 30.67 -9.47 20.44
N ALA A 117 30.04 -8.38 20.89
CA ALA A 117 29.03 -8.43 21.95
C ALA A 117 27.75 -9.17 21.54
N THR A 118 27.30 -9.05 20.28
CA THR A 118 26.15 -9.80 19.74
C THR A 118 26.49 -11.25 19.51
N GLU A 119 27.69 -11.58 19.02
CA GLU A 119 28.16 -12.97 18.93
C GLU A 119 28.25 -13.63 20.30
N ASP A 120 28.67 -12.89 21.33
CA ASP A 120 28.70 -13.38 22.71
C ASP A 120 27.31 -13.43 23.36
N ALA A 121 26.38 -12.55 22.98
CA ALA A 121 24.97 -12.58 23.42
C ALA A 121 24.17 -13.70 22.74
N TRP A 122 24.43 -13.98 21.47
CA TRP A 122 23.87 -15.09 20.71
C TRP A 122 24.29 -16.43 21.29
N LYS A 123 25.58 -16.58 21.67
CA LYS A 123 26.08 -17.74 22.44
C LYS A 123 25.40 -17.89 23.81
N LYS A 124 24.78 -16.83 24.34
CA LYS A 124 24.06 -16.80 25.62
C LYS A 124 22.54 -16.80 25.48
N GLY A 125 22.00 -16.93 24.25
CA GLY A 125 20.55 -17.08 24.01
C GLY A 125 19.71 -15.80 24.13
N PHE A 126 20.32 -14.61 24.05
CA PHE A 126 19.57 -13.34 24.07
C PHE A 126 19.05 -12.98 22.67
N PHE A 127 17.73 -12.81 22.55
CA PHE A 127 17.09 -12.19 21.38
C PHE A 127 16.93 -10.69 21.61
N ARG A 128 17.30 -9.89 20.60
CA ARG A 128 17.13 -8.44 20.63
C ARG A 128 15.75 -8.10 20.04
N ASP A 129 14.96 -7.32 20.77
CA ASP A 129 13.66 -6.83 20.30
C ASP A 129 13.87 -5.64 19.33
N GLU A 130 13.58 -5.89 18.05
CA GLU A 130 13.68 -4.88 16.97
C GLU A 130 12.45 -3.95 16.93
N MET A 131 11.38 -4.27 17.67
CA MET A 131 10.13 -3.50 17.68
C MET A 131 10.31 -2.10 18.30
N TRP A 132 11.23 -1.96 19.26
CA TRP A 132 11.50 -0.69 19.93
C TRP A 132 12.14 0.34 18.98
N ASP A 133 13.06 -0.09 18.11
CA ASP A 133 13.71 0.80 17.13
C ASP A 133 12.69 1.27 16.06
N TYR A 134 11.72 0.44 15.69
CA TYR A 134 10.61 0.82 14.81
C TYR A 134 9.59 1.77 15.46
N MET A 135 9.28 1.57 16.75
CA MET A 135 8.28 2.39 17.46
C MET A 135 8.80 3.77 17.87
N THR A 136 10.13 3.97 17.91
CA THR A 136 10.76 5.22 18.39
C THR A 136 11.44 6.03 17.27
N TYR A 137 11.38 5.57 16.01
CA TYR A 137 11.97 6.28 14.88
C TYR A 137 11.15 7.54 14.54
N GLN A 138 11.52 8.66 15.17
CA GLN A 138 11.15 9.98 14.67
C GLN A 138 12.14 10.36 13.59
N GLU A 139 11.64 10.82 12.44
CA GLU A 139 12.46 11.35 11.37
C GLU A 139 13.31 12.51 11.95
N PRO A 140 14.64 12.39 11.99
CA PRO A 140 15.48 13.34 12.72
C PRO A 140 15.29 14.73 12.12
N TRP A 141 14.94 15.69 12.97
CA TRP A 141 14.81 17.11 12.60
C TRP A 141 16.13 17.81 12.95
N PRO A 142 16.96 18.22 11.96
CA PRO A 142 18.20 18.95 12.24
C PRO A 142 17.94 20.28 12.93
N GLU A 143 18.83 20.71 13.82
CA GLU A 143 18.73 21.98 14.56
C GLU A 143 18.70 23.21 13.61
N GLU A 144 19.29 23.07 12.43
CA GLU A 144 19.40 24.11 11.40
C GLU A 144 18.11 24.32 10.59
N THR A 145 17.13 23.41 10.73
CA THR A 145 15.88 23.40 9.95
C THR A 145 15.13 24.75 9.95
N PRO A 146 14.88 25.41 11.09
CA PRO A 146 14.16 26.69 11.10
C PRO A 146 14.85 27.78 10.28
N ARG A 147 16.20 27.84 10.32
CA ARG A 147 16.99 28.84 9.58
C ARG A 147 17.02 28.55 8.08
N LEU A 148 17.02 27.28 7.70
CA LEU A 148 16.93 26.87 6.29
C LEU A 148 15.59 27.25 5.67
N LEU A 149 14.50 27.10 6.42
CA LEU A 149 13.16 27.53 5.98
C LEU A 149 13.07 29.05 5.84
N GLU A 150 13.65 29.82 6.77
CA GLU A 150 13.73 31.29 6.67
C GLU A 150 14.50 31.78 5.43
N LYS A 151 15.44 30.98 4.92
CA LYS A 151 16.24 31.27 3.72
C LYS A 151 15.64 30.73 2.43
N GLY A 152 14.44 30.15 2.48
CA GLY A 152 13.69 29.74 1.28
C GLY A 152 13.96 28.31 0.82
N VAL A 153 14.49 27.42 1.67
CA VAL A 153 14.46 25.98 1.37
C VAL A 153 13.01 25.50 1.39
N PRO A 154 12.56 24.69 0.40
CA PRO A 154 11.18 24.23 0.34
C PRO A 154 10.75 23.50 1.63
N PRO A 155 9.66 23.91 2.30
CA PRO A 155 9.16 23.30 3.53
C PRO A 155 8.36 22.01 3.26
N TYR A 156 8.83 21.19 2.32
CA TYR A 156 8.13 19.99 1.86
C TYR A 156 9.11 18.82 1.76
N LYS A 157 8.62 17.59 1.96
CA LYS A 157 9.42 16.36 1.78
C LYS A 157 10.08 16.30 0.41
N TRP A 158 9.39 16.78 -0.61
CA TRP A 158 9.92 16.96 -1.95
C TRP A 158 9.23 18.12 -2.66
N ALA A 159 9.95 18.74 -3.60
CA ALA A 159 9.41 19.81 -4.44
C ALA A 159 9.98 19.71 -5.86
N VAL A 160 9.14 19.93 -6.86
CA VAL A 160 9.51 19.93 -8.28
C VAL A 160 9.59 21.37 -8.76
N PHE A 161 10.76 21.80 -9.19
CA PHE A 161 10.98 23.15 -9.73
C PHE A 161 10.55 23.28 -11.21
N PRO A 162 10.36 24.51 -11.72
CA PRO A 162 10.05 24.76 -13.13
C PRO A 162 11.09 24.20 -14.12
N ASP A 163 12.35 24.06 -13.71
CA ASP A 163 13.43 23.47 -14.49
C ASP A 163 13.42 21.92 -14.51
N ARG A 164 12.40 21.30 -13.89
CA ARG A 164 12.22 19.85 -13.72
C ARG A 164 13.27 19.18 -12.84
N SER A 165 13.97 19.96 -12.01
CA SER A 165 14.72 19.42 -10.89
C SER A 165 13.78 19.11 -9.72
N VAL A 166 14.14 18.08 -8.94
CA VAL A 166 13.41 17.65 -7.75
C VAL A 166 14.30 17.82 -6.56
N PHE A 167 13.86 18.64 -5.62
CA PHE A 167 14.43 18.72 -4.29
C PHE A 167 13.87 17.61 -3.41
N LEU A 168 14.73 16.99 -2.61
CA LEU A 168 14.38 15.96 -1.63
C LEU A 168 14.91 16.37 -0.26
N TRP A 169 14.00 16.55 0.71
CA TRP A 169 14.36 16.97 2.07
C TRP A 169 15.25 15.94 2.76
N SER A 170 14.94 14.65 2.60
CA SER A 170 15.75 13.55 3.16
C SER A 170 17.21 13.57 2.67
N LYS A 171 17.44 13.99 1.42
CA LYS A 171 18.81 14.16 0.90
C LYS A 171 19.52 15.35 1.52
N LEU A 172 18.82 16.43 1.80
CA LEU A 172 19.39 17.59 2.46
C LEU A 172 19.77 17.24 3.91
N VAL A 173 18.84 16.64 4.67
CA VAL A 173 19.10 16.16 6.04
C VAL A 173 20.30 15.24 6.09
N SER A 174 20.35 14.23 5.20
CA SER A 174 21.47 13.30 5.16
C SER A 174 22.81 14.00 4.89
N GLN A 175 22.83 15.06 4.08
CA GLN A 175 24.06 15.83 3.84
C GLN A 175 24.47 16.67 5.06
N ILE A 176 23.50 17.21 5.82
CA ILE A 176 23.76 17.98 7.03
C ILE A 176 24.31 17.06 8.13
N GLU A 177 23.72 15.89 8.32
CA GLU A 177 24.19 14.88 9.29
C GLU A 177 25.61 14.38 8.99
N MET A 178 26.05 14.48 7.73
CA MET A 178 27.41 14.12 7.31
C MET A 178 28.45 15.22 7.60
N LEU A 179 28.04 16.41 8.01
CA LEU A 179 28.97 17.50 8.32
C LEU A 179 29.74 17.20 9.62
N PRO A 180 31.08 17.31 9.63
CA PRO A 180 31.85 17.21 10.86
C PRO A 180 31.52 18.34 11.84
N GLU A 181 31.67 18.11 13.15
CA GLU A 181 31.43 19.12 14.20
C GLU A 181 32.21 20.45 13.95
N ASP A 182 33.43 20.38 13.41
CA ASP A 182 34.29 21.54 13.12
C ASP A 182 34.26 22.01 11.64
N PHE A 183 33.23 21.66 10.86
CA PHE A 183 33.21 21.90 9.41
C PHE A 183 33.42 23.38 9.02
N THR A 184 32.98 24.32 9.87
CA THR A 184 33.10 25.75 9.60
C THR A 184 34.56 26.21 9.51
N GLU A 185 35.44 25.67 10.35
CA GLU A 185 36.85 26.02 10.37
C GLU A 185 37.59 25.39 9.17
N ASP A 186 37.26 24.14 8.83
CA ASP A 186 37.77 23.45 7.64
C ASP A 186 37.40 24.20 6.33
N LEU A 187 36.17 24.72 6.22
CA LEU A 187 35.73 25.49 5.07
C LEU A 187 36.42 26.86 4.99
N ARG A 188 36.72 27.52 6.12
CA ARG A 188 37.51 28.77 6.15
C ARG A 188 38.93 28.53 5.68
N GLN A 189 39.59 27.49 6.17
CA GLN A 189 40.97 27.15 5.80
C GLN A 189 41.11 26.80 4.32
N THR A 190 40.04 26.31 3.69
CA THR A 190 40.02 25.98 2.26
C THR A 190 39.46 27.09 1.38
N GLY A 191 39.08 28.23 1.96
CA GLY A 191 38.54 29.38 1.23
C GLY A 191 37.14 29.16 0.63
N LYS A 192 36.45 28.08 1.05
CA LYS A 192 35.09 27.76 0.59
C LYS A 192 34.00 28.43 1.43
N LEU A 193 34.34 28.93 2.63
CA LEU A 193 33.45 29.75 3.44
C LEU A 193 33.75 31.24 3.25
N GLY A 194 32.71 32.04 2.98
CA GLY A 194 32.84 33.50 2.94
C GLY A 194 33.13 34.10 4.33
N SER A 195 33.49 35.39 4.36
CA SER A 195 33.80 36.11 5.61
C SER A 195 32.59 36.82 6.26
N GLY A 196 31.40 36.66 5.69
CA GLY A 196 30.18 37.32 6.17
C GLY A 196 29.51 36.61 7.36
N PRO A 197 28.58 37.29 8.07
CA PRO A 197 27.83 36.70 9.18
C PRO A 197 26.96 35.50 8.74
N ASP A 198 26.46 35.51 7.51
CA ASP A 198 25.60 34.46 6.94
C ASP A 198 26.39 33.41 6.14
N ALA A 199 27.71 33.30 6.34
CA ALA A 199 28.56 32.49 5.47
C ALA A 199 28.25 30.99 5.52
N VAL A 200 27.85 30.48 6.68
CA VAL A 200 27.42 29.08 6.85
C VAL A 200 26.12 28.83 6.11
N GLU A 201 25.12 29.68 6.29
CA GLU A 201 23.83 29.58 5.60
C GLU A 201 23.99 29.72 4.08
N SER A 202 24.84 30.64 3.64
CA SER A 202 25.21 30.79 2.23
C SER A 202 25.88 29.55 1.67
N PHE A 203 26.72 28.86 2.45
CA PHE A 203 27.29 27.58 2.07
C PHE A 203 26.21 26.50 1.93
N MET A 204 25.29 26.39 2.89
CA MET A 204 24.18 25.44 2.83
C MET A 204 23.34 25.66 1.56
N MET A 205 22.98 26.91 1.26
CA MET A 205 22.17 27.27 0.10
C MET A 205 22.90 27.12 -1.25
N ASN A 206 24.20 27.40 -1.31
CA ASN A 206 24.94 27.36 -2.57
C ASN A 206 25.57 25.99 -2.87
N SER A 207 25.79 25.15 -1.85
CA SER A 207 26.48 23.87 -1.99
C SER A 207 25.59 22.68 -1.68
N LEU A 208 24.86 22.67 -0.56
CA LEU A 208 24.09 21.49 -0.13
C LEU A 208 22.69 21.44 -0.74
N MET A 209 22.01 22.58 -0.86
CA MET A 209 20.67 22.63 -1.46
C MET A 209 20.68 22.19 -2.93
N PRO A 210 21.58 22.67 -3.82
CA PRO A 210 21.63 22.20 -5.20
C PRO A 210 22.01 20.72 -5.31
N ALA A 211 22.83 20.21 -4.39
CA ALA A 211 23.19 18.80 -4.30
C ALA A 211 22.04 17.91 -3.81
N ALA A 212 21.09 18.48 -3.05
CA ALA A 212 19.84 17.81 -2.70
C ALA A 212 18.84 17.74 -3.87
N CYS A 213 19.08 18.49 -4.95
CA CYS A 213 18.30 18.45 -6.18
C CYS A 213 18.82 17.38 -7.16
N GLN A 214 17.90 16.73 -7.87
CA GLN A 214 18.24 15.82 -8.98
C GLN A 214 17.21 15.91 -10.10
N PRO A 215 17.52 15.48 -11.34
CA PRO A 215 16.53 15.44 -12.42
C PRO A 215 15.32 14.57 -12.04
N LEU A 216 14.11 15.04 -12.36
CA LEU A 216 12.86 14.33 -12.05
C LEU A 216 12.84 12.89 -12.59
N THR A 217 13.35 12.68 -13.80
CA THR A 217 13.44 11.34 -14.40
C THR A 217 14.30 10.38 -13.58
N ALA A 218 15.43 10.85 -13.05
CA ALA A 218 16.31 10.06 -12.19
C ALA A 218 15.66 9.78 -10.81
N ALA A 219 14.92 10.76 -10.27
CA ALA A 219 14.15 10.57 -9.04
C ALA A 219 13.06 9.50 -9.17
N LEU A 220 12.38 9.47 -10.33
CA LEU A 220 11.36 8.47 -10.63
C LEU A 220 11.95 7.08 -10.85
N ALA A 221 13.06 6.98 -11.59
CA ALA A 221 13.74 5.72 -11.88
C ALA A 221 14.31 5.03 -10.62
N THR A 222 14.73 5.83 -9.63
CA THR A 222 15.27 5.34 -8.34
C THR A 222 14.20 4.97 -7.32
N GLY A 223 12.92 5.25 -7.61
CA GLY A 223 11.83 4.93 -6.69
C GLY A 223 11.68 5.91 -5.51
N MET A 224 12.46 6.98 -5.45
CA MET A 224 12.47 7.93 -4.32
C MET A 224 11.14 8.70 -4.16
N LEU A 225 10.30 8.68 -5.19
CA LEU A 225 9.01 9.38 -5.23
C LEU A 225 7.80 8.43 -5.22
N THR A 226 7.96 7.11 -5.32
CA THR A 226 6.90 6.16 -5.71
C THR A 226 5.70 6.09 -4.76
N THR A 227 5.91 6.22 -3.45
CA THR A 227 4.84 6.17 -2.44
C THR A 227 3.96 7.43 -2.44
N ALA A 228 4.47 8.55 -2.96
CA ALA A 228 3.77 9.83 -2.99
C ALA A 228 3.04 10.10 -4.33
N MET A 229 3.08 9.16 -5.28
CA MET A 229 2.64 9.42 -6.66
C MET A 229 1.28 8.82 -6.98
N GLN A 230 0.48 9.59 -7.72
CA GLN A 230 -0.74 9.10 -8.34
C GLN A 230 -0.47 8.15 -9.51
N TRP A 231 0.64 8.36 -10.23
CA TRP A 231 1.05 7.59 -11.40
C TRP A 231 2.19 6.66 -11.06
N GLN A 232 2.07 5.39 -11.43
CA GLN A 232 3.03 4.32 -11.16
C GLN A 232 3.40 3.62 -12.46
N VAL A 233 4.65 3.19 -12.57
CA VAL A 233 5.09 2.35 -13.68
C VAL A 233 4.83 0.90 -13.32
N LYS A 234 4.09 0.19 -14.18
CA LYS A 234 3.78 -1.24 -14.05
C LYS A 234 4.35 -1.99 -15.24
N TRP A 235 4.83 -3.20 -15.02
CA TRP A 235 5.35 -4.08 -16.06
C TRP A 235 4.26 -5.03 -16.54
N ILE A 236 4.20 -5.21 -17.86
CA ILE A 236 3.27 -6.10 -18.54
C ILE A 236 3.95 -7.45 -18.69
N VAL A 237 3.40 -8.47 -18.05
CA VAL A 237 4.03 -9.79 -17.96
C VAL A 237 3.05 -10.88 -18.35
N THR A 238 3.51 -11.89 -19.11
CA THR A 238 2.73 -13.08 -19.48
C THR A 238 2.78 -14.13 -18.37
N GLN A 239 2.04 -15.23 -18.57
CA GLN A 239 1.96 -16.31 -17.57
C GLN A 239 3.30 -17.01 -17.42
N GLN A 240 4.08 -17.01 -18.49
CA GLN A 240 5.41 -17.59 -18.61
C GLN A 240 6.50 -16.62 -18.14
N ALA A 241 6.14 -15.54 -17.45
CA ALA A 241 7.03 -14.48 -16.99
C ALA A 241 7.79 -13.74 -18.12
N GLU A 242 7.27 -13.76 -19.35
CA GLU A 242 7.80 -12.93 -20.45
C GLU A 242 7.40 -11.46 -20.20
N VAL A 243 8.37 -10.55 -20.21
CA VAL A 243 8.12 -9.11 -20.07
C VAL A 243 7.85 -8.51 -21.44
N LEU A 244 6.60 -8.09 -21.66
CA LEU A 244 6.16 -7.51 -22.93
C LEU A 244 6.46 -6.01 -23.05
N GLY A 245 6.64 -5.34 -21.91
CA GLY A 245 6.92 -3.92 -21.80
C GLY A 245 6.48 -3.36 -20.46
N CYS A 246 6.38 -2.04 -20.37
CA CYS A 246 5.83 -1.35 -19.22
C CYS A 246 4.84 -0.27 -19.63
N CYS A 247 3.98 0.11 -18.70
CA CYS A 247 2.96 1.13 -18.87
C CYS A 247 2.88 2.00 -17.62
N ILE A 248 2.27 3.18 -17.76
CA ILE A 248 2.02 4.07 -16.63
C ILE A 248 0.54 3.91 -16.23
N VAL A 249 0.30 3.62 -14.97
CA VAL A 249 -1.02 3.34 -14.38
C VAL A 249 -1.26 4.30 -13.23
N ALA A 250 -2.47 4.82 -13.10
CA ALA A 250 -2.90 5.55 -11.92
C ALA A 250 -3.20 4.54 -10.80
N GLY A 251 -2.30 4.37 -9.85
CA GLY A 251 -2.34 3.26 -8.88
C GLY A 251 -3.64 3.19 -8.06
N ARG A 252 -4.19 4.33 -7.64
CA ARG A 252 -5.44 4.40 -6.87
C ARG A 252 -6.70 4.31 -7.73
N LEU A 253 -6.63 4.75 -8.98
CA LEU A 253 -7.82 4.90 -9.83
C LEU A 253 -7.96 3.78 -10.88
N GLY A 254 -6.90 3.01 -11.12
CA GLY A 254 -6.89 1.89 -12.06
C GLY A 254 -6.81 2.28 -13.54
N GLY A 255 -6.74 3.57 -13.89
CA GLY A 255 -6.59 3.99 -15.28
C GLY A 255 -5.16 3.81 -15.80
N MET A 256 -5.00 3.45 -17.07
CA MET A 256 -3.71 3.22 -17.71
C MET A 256 -3.51 4.18 -18.88
N ILE A 257 -2.28 4.66 -19.05
CA ILE A 257 -1.90 5.45 -20.23
C ILE A 257 -1.81 4.52 -21.43
N PRO A 258 -2.45 4.85 -22.56
CA PRO A 258 -2.55 3.97 -23.73
C PRO A 258 -1.23 3.93 -24.53
N ARG A 259 -0.11 3.65 -23.86
CA ARG A 259 1.22 3.51 -24.43
C ARG A 259 2.00 2.43 -23.69
N VAL A 260 2.58 1.52 -24.46
CA VAL A 260 3.57 0.56 -23.95
C VAL A 260 4.95 1.10 -24.25
N PHE A 261 5.80 1.07 -23.23
CA PHE A 261 7.20 1.45 -23.28
C PHE A 261 8.06 0.19 -23.29
N ALA A 262 9.24 0.30 -23.88
CA ALA A 262 10.19 -0.79 -23.88
C ALA A 262 10.70 -1.03 -22.45
N PRO A 263 10.85 -2.29 -22.01
CA PRO A 263 11.14 -2.60 -20.61
C PRO A 263 12.53 -2.13 -20.15
N ASP A 264 13.46 -1.94 -21.09
CA ASP A 264 14.86 -1.58 -20.82
C ASP A 264 15.17 -0.09 -21.11
N ARG A 265 14.14 0.73 -21.42
CA ARG A 265 14.33 2.14 -21.74
C ARG A 265 13.78 3.03 -20.62
N ASP A 266 14.53 4.08 -20.30
CA ASP A 266 14.13 5.11 -19.32
C ASP A 266 13.07 6.09 -19.87
N ASP A 267 12.55 5.85 -21.07
CA ASP A 267 11.56 6.71 -21.74
C ASP A 267 10.20 6.70 -21.02
N VAL A 268 9.88 5.62 -20.30
CA VAL A 268 8.71 5.55 -19.41
C VAL A 268 8.79 6.57 -18.28
N TYR A 269 9.96 6.78 -17.69
CA TYR A 269 10.15 7.74 -16.60
C TYR A 269 10.16 9.18 -17.12
N ALA A 270 10.60 9.41 -18.36
CA ALA A 270 10.44 10.70 -19.03
C ALA A 270 8.96 11.03 -19.29
N ALA A 271 8.18 10.05 -19.74
CA ALA A 271 6.74 10.22 -19.91
C ALA A 271 6.02 10.44 -18.56
N GLN A 272 6.42 9.73 -17.52
CA GLN A 272 5.89 9.94 -16.16
C GLN A 272 6.23 11.33 -15.61
N ALA A 273 7.46 11.82 -15.85
CA ALA A 273 7.88 13.17 -15.49
C ALA A 273 7.04 14.25 -16.20
N ASN A 274 6.78 14.07 -17.49
CA ASN A 274 5.92 14.97 -18.27
C ASN A 274 4.52 15.09 -17.64
N LEU A 275 3.89 13.97 -17.29
CA LEU A 275 2.56 13.98 -16.65
C LEU A 275 2.56 14.72 -15.32
N MET A 276 3.60 14.53 -14.51
CA MET A 276 3.72 15.24 -13.23
C MET A 276 3.83 16.75 -13.41
N CYS A 277 4.50 17.18 -14.47
CA CYS A 277 4.60 18.59 -14.86
C CYS A 277 3.31 19.11 -15.54
N GLY A 278 2.34 18.24 -15.83
CA GLY A 278 1.08 18.61 -16.49
C GLY A 278 1.14 18.56 -18.01
N ASP A 279 2.22 18.03 -18.57
CA ASP A 279 2.39 17.87 -20.01
C ASP A 279 1.68 16.61 -20.51
N VAL A 280 1.33 16.64 -21.80
CA VAL A 280 0.69 15.52 -22.48
C VAL A 280 1.75 14.52 -22.94
N VAL A 281 1.51 13.24 -22.69
CA VAL A 281 2.30 12.15 -23.28
C VAL A 281 1.79 11.89 -24.69
N SER A 282 2.63 12.12 -25.70
CA SER A 282 2.24 11.90 -27.10
C SER A 282 1.87 10.44 -27.37
N GLU A 283 0.82 10.24 -28.17
CA GLU A 283 0.41 8.93 -28.69
C GLU A 283 1.52 8.31 -29.55
N ALA A 284 1.63 6.98 -29.51
CA ALA A 284 2.50 6.25 -30.41
C ALA A 284 1.85 6.15 -31.80
N THR A 285 2.63 6.37 -32.86
CA THR A 285 2.15 6.25 -34.25
C THR A 285 1.85 4.79 -34.60
N ILE A 286 0.77 4.53 -35.34
CA ILE A 286 0.25 3.19 -35.65
C ILE A 286 0.80 2.69 -37.00
N PRO A 287 1.70 1.69 -37.05
CA PRO A 287 1.99 0.97 -38.29
C PRO A 287 1.03 -0.22 -38.52
N GLU A 288 0.71 -0.53 -39.76
CA GLU A 288 -0.44 -1.38 -40.17
C GLU A 288 -0.33 -2.89 -39.89
N ALA A 289 0.77 -3.42 -39.33
CA ALA A 289 1.07 -4.87 -39.34
C ALA A 289 1.42 -5.50 -37.97
N ASP A 290 0.51 -5.42 -36.97
CA ASP A 290 0.72 -6.07 -35.65
C ASP A 290 -0.29 -7.19 -35.37
N THR A 291 0.11 -8.15 -34.52
CA THR A 291 -0.71 -9.32 -34.12
C THR A 291 -1.28 -9.13 -32.72
N ARG A 292 -2.57 -9.41 -32.51
CA ARG A 292 -3.19 -9.32 -31.18
C ARG A 292 -2.60 -10.36 -30.22
N VAL A 293 -2.26 -9.93 -29.01
CA VAL A 293 -1.85 -10.81 -27.91
C VAL A 293 -3.10 -11.52 -27.37
N SER A 294 -3.16 -12.84 -27.54
CA SER A 294 -4.30 -13.67 -27.14
C SER A 294 -4.13 -14.35 -25.77
N GLU A 295 -2.91 -14.37 -25.24
CA GLU A 295 -2.63 -14.92 -23.91
C GLU A 295 -2.99 -13.94 -22.79
N PRO A 296 -3.34 -14.43 -21.59
CA PRO A 296 -3.53 -13.56 -20.43
C PRO A 296 -2.26 -12.81 -20.06
N VAL A 297 -2.39 -11.53 -19.75
CA VAL A 297 -1.30 -10.65 -19.30
C VAL A 297 -1.66 -9.99 -17.98
N TRP A 298 -0.64 -9.65 -17.20
CA TRP A 298 -0.77 -9.06 -15.87
C TRP A 298 0.10 -7.82 -15.72
N LEU A 299 -0.33 -6.93 -14.82
CA LEU A 299 0.40 -5.74 -14.41
C LEU A 299 1.09 -6.01 -13.07
N ILE A 300 2.41 -5.84 -13.00
CA ILE A 300 3.16 -6.05 -11.76
C ILE A 300 4.13 -4.89 -11.48
N ASP A 301 4.47 -4.70 -10.21
CA ASP A 301 5.49 -3.74 -9.78
C ASP A 301 6.91 -4.27 -10.03
N ARG A 302 7.88 -3.34 -10.01
CA ARG A 302 9.31 -3.64 -10.23
C ARG A 302 9.84 -4.71 -9.28
N ASP A 303 9.47 -4.60 -8.00
CA ASP A 303 9.95 -5.51 -6.97
C ASP A 303 9.42 -6.93 -7.17
N ARG A 304 8.15 -7.04 -7.60
CA ARG A 304 7.54 -8.33 -7.95
C ARG A 304 8.18 -8.91 -9.21
N LEU A 305 8.48 -8.07 -10.20
CA LEU A 305 9.22 -8.51 -11.39
C LEU A 305 10.61 -9.05 -11.02
N GLN A 306 11.32 -8.40 -10.10
CA GLN A 306 12.62 -8.86 -9.64
C GLN A 306 12.50 -10.22 -8.94
N LYS A 307 11.52 -10.39 -8.04
CA LYS A 307 11.24 -11.68 -7.38
C LYS A 307 10.89 -12.80 -8.36
N LEU A 308 10.15 -12.49 -9.43
CA LEU A 308 9.86 -13.44 -10.51
C LEU A 308 11.12 -13.84 -11.27
N LYS A 309 11.99 -12.88 -11.60
CA LYS A 309 13.30 -13.14 -12.23
C LYS A 309 14.22 -13.97 -11.34
N ASP A 310 14.12 -13.80 -10.03
CA ASP A 310 14.90 -14.53 -9.03
C ASP A 310 14.35 -15.94 -8.75
N GLY A 311 13.32 -16.39 -9.48
CA GLY A 311 12.82 -17.77 -9.45
C GLY A 311 11.88 -18.12 -8.29
N GLN A 312 11.37 -17.13 -7.54
CA GLN A 312 10.46 -17.34 -6.40
C GLN A 312 8.98 -17.50 -6.85
N GLY A 313 8.71 -18.45 -7.74
CA GLY A 313 7.60 -18.37 -8.70
C GLY A 313 6.25 -19.05 -8.42
N SER A 314 5.92 -19.64 -7.26
CA SER A 314 4.73 -20.52 -7.22
C SER A 314 3.35 -19.86 -7.00
N ASP A 315 3.25 -18.66 -6.40
CA ASP A 315 1.94 -18.04 -6.06
C ASP A 315 1.81 -16.52 -6.29
N LEU A 316 2.83 -15.86 -6.86
CA LEU A 316 2.82 -14.40 -7.03
C LEU A 316 1.80 -13.91 -8.07
N LEU A 317 1.51 -14.69 -9.13
CA LEU A 317 0.52 -14.31 -10.15
C LEU A 317 -0.90 -14.78 -9.82
N LYS A 318 -1.07 -15.72 -8.88
CA LYS A 318 -2.39 -16.21 -8.44
C LYS A 318 -3.02 -15.32 -7.37
N SER A 319 -2.21 -14.53 -6.67
CA SER A 319 -2.63 -13.60 -5.60
C SER A 319 -2.87 -12.17 -6.10
N LEU A 320 -3.06 -11.99 -7.42
CA LEU A 320 -3.19 -10.66 -8.02
C LEU A 320 -4.52 -10.00 -7.65
N TRP A 321 -4.40 -8.72 -7.27
CA TRP A 321 -5.52 -7.87 -6.93
C TRP A 321 -6.25 -7.43 -8.21
N TYR A 322 -7.53 -7.07 -8.11
CA TYR A 322 -8.34 -6.62 -9.25
C TYR A 322 -7.66 -5.52 -10.08
N HIS A 323 -6.94 -4.59 -9.44
CA HIS A 323 -6.21 -3.50 -10.09
C HIS A 323 -4.91 -3.91 -10.80
N ASP A 324 -4.39 -5.10 -10.51
CA ASP A 324 -3.20 -5.66 -11.16
C ASP A 324 -3.58 -6.53 -12.39
N GLN A 325 -4.88 -6.72 -12.64
CA GLN A 325 -5.39 -7.44 -13.82
C GLN A 325 -5.41 -6.53 -15.05
N TRP A 326 -5.15 -7.12 -16.21
CA TRP A 326 -5.26 -6.40 -17.48
C TRP A 326 -6.73 -6.06 -17.80
N PRO A 327 -7.05 -4.80 -18.11
CA PRO A 327 -8.43 -4.42 -18.43
C PRO A 327 -8.93 -5.14 -19.69
N SER A 328 -10.10 -5.80 -19.59
CA SER A 328 -10.70 -6.58 -20.69
C SER A 328 -11.08 -5.73 -21.91
N THR A 329 -11.25 -4.42 -21.73
CA THR A 329 -11.60 -3.45 -22.77
C THR A 329 -10.41 -2.93 -23.56
N ILE A 330 -9.18 -3.29 -23.18
CA ILE A 330 -7.95 -2.81 -23.82
C ILE A 330 -7.29 -3.97 -24.55
N GLU A 331 -7.12 -3.82 -25.86
CA GLU A 331 -6.45 -4.82 -26.67
C GLU A 331 -4.96 -4.52 -26.77
N LEU A 332 -4.13 -5.52 -26.46
CA LEU A 332 -2.68 -5.48 -26.62
C LEU A 332 -2.28 -6.14 -27.95
N TYR A 333 -1.43 -5.47 -28.71
CA TYR A 333 -0.89 -5.95 -29.98
C TYR A 333 0.64 -6.05 -29.88
N ARG A 334 1.21 -7.10 -30.47
CA ARG A 334 2.64 -7.38 -30.53
C ARG A 334 3.09 -7.21 -31.99
N GLY A 335 4.06 -6.31 -32.21
CA GLY A 335 4.66 -6.02 -33.52
C GLY A 335 6.19 -6.16 -33.50
N LEU A 336 6.83 -5.92 -34.65
CA LEU A 336 8.29 -6.04 -34.80
C LEU A 336 9.09 -5.01 -33.97
N SER A 337 8.47 -3.87 -33.64
CA SER A 337 9.07 -2.79 -32.86
C SER A 337 8.70 -2.79 -31.37
N GLY A 338 7.95 -3.79 -30.90
CA GLY A 338 7.47 -3.90 -29.51
C GLY A 338 5.96 -4.12 -29.41
N CYS A 339 5.42 -4.01 -28.19
CA CYS A 339 3.98 -4.10 -27.93
C CYS A 339 3.31 -2.73 -28.00
N ARG A 340 2.00 -2.69 -28.26
CA ARG A 340 1.18 -1.47 -28.34
C ARG A 340 -0.29 -1.73 -27.96
N LEU A 341 -1.05 -0.67 -27.71
CA LEU A 341 -2.46 -0.75 -27.32
C LEU A 341 -3.37 -0.27 -28.46
N ALA A 342 -4.55 -0.90 -28.62
CA ALA A 342 -5.62 -0.40 -29.48
C ALA A 342 -6.95 -0.30 -28.71
N GLY A 343 -7.70 0.78 -28.99
CA GLY A 343 -8.95 1.17 -28.32
C GLY A 343 -9.32 2.62 -28.69
N LEU A 344 -10.55 3.05 -28.42
CA LEU A 344 -11.12 4.36 -28.85
C LEU A 344 -10.18 5.54 -28.57
N THR A 345 -9.53 5.99 -29.65
CA THR A 345 -8.68 7.18 -29.77
C THR A 345 -9.48 8.44 -29.45
N ARG A 346 -9.27 9.01 -28.25
CA ARG A 346 -9.46 10.43 -27.91
C ARG A 346 -8.79 10.70 -26.55
N PHE A 347 -7.47 10.55 -26.51
CA PHE A 347 -6.68 10.89 -25.33
C PHE A 347 -6.04 12.29 -25.50
N SER A 348 -6.89 13.31 -25.58
CA SER A 348 -6.46 14.72 -25.59
C SER A 348 -6.87 15.43 -24.30
N GLU A 349 -5.92 16.15 -23.71
CA GLU A 349 -6.01 17.13 -22.62
C GLU A 349 -6.58 16.73 -21.25
N ARG A 350 -7.21 15.57 -21.10
CA ARG A 350 -7.53 15.01 -19.78
C ARG A 350 -7.38 13.50 -19.78
N GLY A 351 -6.20 13.00 -19.41
CA GLY A 351 -6.07 11.62 -18.92
C GLY A 351 -7.03 11.32 -17.74
N GLN A 352 -7.57 12.38 -17.12
CA GLN A 352 -8.69 12.37 -16.17
C GLN A 352 -10.00 11.77 -16.73
N SER A 353 -10.28 11.91 -18.03
CA SER A 353 -11.51 11.38 -18.64
C SER A 353 -11.45 9.87 -18.90
N TYR A 354 -10.25 9.31 -19.08
CA TYR A 354 -10.06 7.87 -19.12
C TYR A 354 -10.19 7.25 -17.72
N LEU A 355 -9.62 7.91 -16.72
CA LEU A 355 -9.82 7.59 -15.30
C LEU A 355 -11.30 7.66 -14.88
N ALA A 356 -12.08 8.53 -15.52
CA ALA A 356 -13.53 8.54 -15.36
C ALA A 356 -14.18 7.29 -15.97
N THR A 357 -13.73 6.82 -17.15
CA THR A 357 -14.31 5.65 -17.84
C THR A 357 -13.89 4.29 -17.27
N THR A 358 -12.76 4.16 -16.57
CA THR A 358 -12.20 2.84 -16.21
C THR A 358 -12.30 2.46 -14.74
N ASN A 359 -13.44 2.68 -14.09
CA ASN A 359 -13.88 1.81 -12.97
C ASN A 359 -15.32 2.08 -12.51
N PHE A 360 -15.92 3.19 -12.94
CA PHE A 360 -17.36 3.38 -12.84
C PHE A 360 -18.02 3.11 -14.18
N ASP A 361 -18.00 1.85 -14.60
CA ASP A 361 -18.77 1.45 -15.76
C ASP A 361 -20.27 1.58 -15.42
N ALA A 362 -20.85 2.71 -15.81
CA ALA A 362 -22.28 2.93 -15.72
C ALA A 362 -23.05 1.84 -16.49
N GLN A 363 -22.44 1.16 -17.45
CA GLN A 363 -23.03 -0.03 -18.08
C GLN A 363 -23.01 -1.24 -17.14
N GLU A 364 -21.93 -1.52 -16.42
CA GLU A 364 -21.88 -2.56 -15.37
C GLU A 364 -22.87 -2.27 -14.23
N GLN A 365 -23.01 -1.02 -13.80
CA GLN A 365 -24.02 -0.63 -12.81
C GLN A 365 -25.45 -0.77 -13.38
N ARG A 366 -25.67 -0.41 -14.64
CA ARG A 366 -26.95 -0.68 -15.32
C ARG A 366 -27.20 -2.16 -15.56
N ARG A 367 -26.15 -2.96 -15.74
CA ARG A 367 -26.18 -4.40 -15.91
C ARG A 367 -26.56 -5.07 -14.60
N LEU A 368 -25.92 -4.68 -13.50
CA LEU A 368 -26.28 -5.06 -12.13
C LEU A 368 -27.77 -4.86 -11.86
N LEU A 369 -28.30 -3.70 -12.22
CA LEU A 369 -29.74 -3.39 -12.05
C LEU A 369 -30.68 -4.26 -12.88
N ARG A 370 -30.19 -4.86 -13.96
CA ARG A 370 -31.00 -5.67 -14.88
C ARG A 370 -30.83 -7.17 -14.65
N GLU A 371 -29.68 -7.60 -14.16
CA GLU A 371 -29.27 -9.01 -14.10
C GLU A 371 -29.37 -9.59 -12.68
N GLU A 372 -29.35 -8.76 -11.63
CA GLU A 372 -29.38 -9.25 -10.24
C GLU A 372 -30.82 -9.59 -9.78
N PRO A 373 -31.06 -10.82 -9.26
CA PRO A 373 -32.39 -11.27 -8.83
C PRO A 373 -33.08 -10.39 -7.79
N LEU A 374 -32.33 -9.63 -6.99
CA LEU A 374 -32.89 -8.68 -6.01
C LEU A 374 -33.81 -7.64 -6.67
N PHE A 375 -33.54 -7.24 -7.92
CA PHE A 375 -34.35 -6.24 -8.61
C PHE A 375 -35.65 -6.79 -9.20
N GLU A 376 -35.90 -8.11 -9.10
CA GLU A 376 -37.23 -8.67 -9.39
C GLU A 376 -38.30 -8.13 -8.43
N THR A 377 -37.91 -7.69 -7.24
CA THR A 377 -38.84 -7.26 -6.18
C THR A 377 -38.86 -5.76 -5.95
N PHE A 378 -37.87 -5.02 -6.48
CA PHE A 378 -37.71 -3.58 -6.29
C PHE A 378 -37.55 -2.83 -7.61
N ALA A 379 -38.40 -1.83 -7.84
CA ALA A 379 -38.19 -0.85 -8.88
C ALA A 379 -37.45 0.37 -8.32
N LEU A 380 -36.48 0.88 -9.09
CA LEU A 380 -35.96 2.23 -8.89
C LEU A 380 -37.05 3.25 -9.19
N ASP A 381 -37.12 4.30 -8.39
CA ASP A 381 -38.04 5.42 -8.62
C ASP A 381 -37.79 6.04 -10.00
N ALA A 382 -38.87 6.32 -10.73
CA ALA A 382 -38.80 6.91 -12.07
C ALA A 382 -38.09 8.27 -12.09
N GLY A 383 -38.26 9.09 -11.04
CA GLY A 383 -37.55 10.36 -10.89
C GLY A 383 -36.05 10.18 -10.67
N LEU A 384 -35.63 9.13 -9.94
CA LEU A 384 -34.22 8.78 -9.76
C LEU A 384 -33.58 8.27 -11.06
N LEU A 385 -34.33 7.51 -11.87
CA LEU A 385 -33.90 7.07 -13.20
C LEU A 385 -33.74 8.26 -14.17
N ASP A 386 -34.66 9.22 -14.11
CA ASP A 386 -34.61 10.44 -14.92
C ASP A 386 -33.44 11.35 -14.50
N GLU A 387 -33.20 11.54 -13.20
CA GLU A 387 -32.05 12.29 -12.65
C GLU A 387 -30.70 11.66 -13.00
N ALA A 388 -30.62 10.32 -12.96
CA ALA A 388 -29.43 9.58 -13.38
C ALA A 388 -29.25 9.64 -14.91
N GLY A 389 -30.31 9.75 -15.70
CA GLY A 389 -30.25 9.78 -17.17
C GLY A 389 -29.92 11.15 -17.79
N ALA A 390 -30.08 12.25 -17.05
CA ALA A 390 -30.17 13.59 -17.61
C ALA A 390 -28.84 14.31 -17.98
N GLU A 391 -27.67 13.89 -17.50
CA GLU A 391 -26.39 14.57 -17.79
C GLU A 391 -25.38 13.76 -18.61
N ARG A 392 -24.69 14.46 -19.52
CA ARG A 392 -23.56 13.93 -20.30
C ARG A 392 -22.25 14.18 -19.56
N GLY A 393 -21.67 13.13 -18.98
CA GLY A 393 -20.32 13.18 -18.42
C GLY A 393 -20.03 12.01 -17.48
N ILE A 394 -18.89 11.37 -17.65
CA ILE A 394 -18.33 10.37 -16.73
C ILE A 394 -17.31 11.14 -15.87
N PRO A 395 -17.32 11.13 -14.51
CA PRO A 395 -17.90 10.16 -13.58
C PRO A 395 -19.27 10.53 -12.97
N ALA A 396 -19.86 11.69 -13.32
CA ALA A 396 -21.10 12.17 -12.70
C ALA A 396 -22.28 11.18 -12.83
N LEU A 397 -22.35 10.45 -13.94
CA LEU A 397 -23.33 9.39 -14.15
C LEU A 397 -23.17 8.22 -13.15
N GLY A 398 -21.93 7.80 -12.90
CA GLY A 398 -21.62 6.69 -12.01
C GLY A 398 -22.01 6.97 -10.56
N ASN A 399 -21.61 8.14 -10.06
CA ASN A 399 -21.94 8.60 -8.71
C ASN A 399 -23.46 8.65 -8.50
N ARG A 400 -24.22 9.16 -9.47
CA ARG A 400 -25.68 9.20 -9.37
C ARG A 400 -26.31 7.82 -9.32
N TRP A 401 -25.79 6.86 -10.08
CA TRP A 401 -26.25 5.47 -10.02
C TRP A 401 -25.90 4.82 -8.67
N HIS A 402 -24.70 5.06 -8.14
CA HIS A 402 -24.33 4.64 -6.79
C HIS A 402 -25.32 5.17 -5.75
N ASP A 403 -25.50 6.50 -5.73
CA ASP A 403 -26.37 7.18 -4.77
C ASP A 403 -27.82 6.74 -4.91
N ALA A 404 -28.27 6.41 -6.13
CA ALA A 404 -29.61 5.91 -6.39
C ALA A 404 -29.83 4.52 -5.81
N VAL A 405 -28.88 3.60 -6.01
CA VAL A 405 -28.96 2.23 -5.47
C VAL A 405 -28.77 2.24 -3.95
N GLU A 406 -27.84 3.02 -3.41
CA GLU A 406 -27.65 3.18 -1.96
C GLU A 406 -28.92 3.76 -1.30
N ARG A 407 -29.53 4.80 -1.90
CA ARG A 407 -30.82 5.36 -1.43
C ARG A 407 -31.94 4.33 -1.48
N MET A 408 -32.05 3.57 -2.57
CA MET A 408 -33.06 2.53 -2.72
C MET A 408 -32.90 1.47 -1.62
N LEU A 409 -31.72 0.87 -1.46
CA LEU A 409 -31.49 -0.17 -0.45
C LEU A 409 -31.68 0.36 0.97
N SER A 410 -31.20 1.57 1.27
CA SER A 410 -31.36 2.19 2.60
C SER A 410 -32.82 2.49 2.92
N GLY A 411 -33.57 3.02 1.96
CA GLY A 411 -35.01 3.24 2.10
C GLY A 411 -35.76 1.93 2.33
N ARG A 412 -35.42 0.88 1.57
CA ARG A 412 -36.04 -0.45 1.73
C ARG A 412 -35.67 -1.12 3.04
N GLN A 413 -34.43 -0.99 3.49
CA GLN A 413 -34.03 -1.45 4.81
C GLN A 413 -34.89 -0.76 5.87
N SER A 414 -35.07 0.56 5.79
CA SER A 414 -35.92 1.31 6.73
C SER A 414 -37.38 0.85 6.70
N ASP A 415 -37.97 0.65 5.52
CA ASP A 415 -39.34 0.15 5.37
C ASP A 415 -39.50 -1.24 6.00
N ALA A 416 -38.57 -2.16 5.69
CA ALA A 416 -38.57 -3.52 6.21
C ALA A 416 -38.35 -3.54 7.72
N GLU A 417 -37.40 -2.76 8.25
CA GLU A 417 -37.17 -2.65 9.69
C GLU A 417 -38.37 -2.06 10.44
N ALA A 418 -39.06 -1.09 9.84
CA ALA A 418 -40.29 -0.55 10.39
C ALA A 418 -41.39 -1.63 10.44
N ALA A 419 -41.57 -2.42 9.39
CA ALA A 419 -42.53 -3.52 9.37
C ALA A 419 -42.17 -4.64 10.35
N MET A 420 -40.89 -5.03 10.42
CA MET A 420 -40.35 -5.99 11.39
C MET A 420 -40.55 -5.55 12.85
N GLY A 421 -40.53 -4.23 13.09
CA GLY A 421 -40.76 -3.65 14.41
C GLY A 421 -42.22 -3.72 14.89
N THR A 422 -43.12 -4.35 14.14
CA THR A 422 -44.54 -4.49 14.50
C THR A 422 -44.91 -5.94 14.85
N PRO A 423 -45.92 -6.16 15.70
CA PRO A 423 -46.47 -7.50 15.95
C PRO A 423 -46.96 -8.20 14.68
N ALA A 424 -47.59 -7.47 13.77
CA ALA A 424 -48.05 -8.01 12.49
C ALA A 424 -46.90 -8.51 11.60
N GLY A 425 -45.74 -7.84 11.64
CA GLY A 425 -44.52 -8.28 10.99
C GLY A 425 -44.00 -9.60 11.57
N VAL A 426 -43.99 -9.72 12.90
CA VAL A 426 -43.62 -10.97 13.59
C VAL A 426 -44.55 -12.12 13.17
N ASP A 427 -45.86 -11.91 13.20
CA ASP A 427 -46.85 -12.93 12.83
C ASP A 427 -46.69 -13.39 11.37
N THR A 428 -46.42 -12.45 10.48
CA THR A 428 -46.20 -12.72 9.05
C THR A 428 -44.94 -13.56 8.83
N LEU A 429 -43.82 -13.17 9.46
CA LEU A 429 -42.57 -13.90 9.38
C LEU A 429 -42.66 -15.27 10.07
N MET A 430 -43.34 -15.37 11.21
CA MET A 430 -43.57 -16.63 11.92
C MET A 430 -44.35 -17.61 11.05
N THR A 431 -45.43 -17.14 10.42
CA THR A 431 -46.22 -17.94 9.49
C THR A 431 -45.36 -18.43 8.32
N ALA A 432 -44.53 -17.56 7.75
CA ALA A 432 -43.61 -17.93 6.68
C ALA A 432 -42.58 -18.98 7.11
N VAL A 433 -41.97 -18.82 8.30
CA VAL A 433 -41.00 -19.78 8.87
C VAL A 433 -41.65 -21.14 9.06
N LEU A 434 -42.80 -21.20 9.73
CA LEU A 434 -43.52 -22.45 9.99
C LEU A 434 -44.00 -23.16 8.71
N ALA A 435 -44.29 -22.40 7.65
CA ALA A 435 -44.73 -22.96 6.38
C ALA A 435 -43.57 -23.48 5.51
N THR A 436 -42.35 -22.98 5.69
CA THR A 436 -41.28 -23.15 4.68
C THR A 436 -39.94 -23.64 5.22
N THR A 437 -39.68 -23.54 6.52
CA THR A 437 -38.44 -24.01 7.13
C THR A 437 -38.69 -25.38 7.78
N ASP A 438 -38.06 -26.41 7.23
CA ASP A 438 -38.13 -27.76 7.78
C ASP A 438 -37.20 -27.90 8.98
N ALA A 439 -37.72 -28.37 10.11
CA ALA A 439 -36.97 -28.46 11.36
C ALA A 439 -35.77 -29.43 11.25
N ALA A 440 -35.93 -30.57 10.58
CA ALA A 440 -34.86 -31.55 10.43
C ALA A 440 -33.75 -31.04 9.52
N LYS A 441 -34.08 -30.30 8.46
CA LYS A 441 -33.09 -29.64 7.60
C LYS A 441 -32.33 -28.54 8.32
N LEU A 442 -33.02 -27.73 9.12
CA LEU A 442 -32.39 -26.70 9.95
C LEU A 442 -31.43 -27.33 10.96
N ASP A 443 -31.84 -28.41 11.63
CA ASP A 443 -30.98 -29.14 12.58
C ASP A 443 -29.75 -29.72 11.90
N ALA A 444 -29.90 -30.30 10.70
CA ALA A 444 -28.77 -30.81 9.93
C ALA A 444 -27.79 -29.70 9.53
N PHE A 445 -28.30 -28.55 9.08
CA PHE A 445 -27.49 -27.37 8.77
C PHE A 445 -26.74 -26.87 10.01
N VAL A 446 -27.43 -26.70 11.14
CA VAL A 446 -26.81 -26.22 12.39
C VAL A 446 -25.76 -27.19 12.90
N ALA A 447 -26.02 -28.50 12.84
CA ALA A 447 -25.04 -29.52 13.23
C ALA A 447 -23.76 -29.44 12.37
N GLN A 448 -23.91 -29.24 11.05
CA GLN A 448 -22.78 -29.02 10.16
C GLN A 448 -22.04 -27.71 10.52
N ALA A 449 -22.75 -26.61 10.69
CA ALA A 449 -22.14 -25.32 10.98
C ALA A 449 -21.41 -25.31 12.34
N ILE A 450 -21.93 -25.99 13.36
CA ILE A 450 -21.24 -26.19 14.65
C ILE A 450 -19.96 -27.01 14.46
N ASN A 451 -19.96 -28.04 13.61
CA ASN A 451 -18.73 -28.80 13.32
C ASN A 451 -17.65 -27.93 12.66
N GLU A 452 -18.05 -27.00 11.80
CA GLU A 452 -17.13 -26.09 11.11
C GLU A 452 -16.61 -24.97 12.04
N CYS A 453 -17.46 -24.40 12.90
CA CYS A 453 -17.06 -23.33 13.83
C CYS A 453 -16.28 -23.84 15.05
N LEU A 454 -16.56 -25.07 15.50
CA LEU A 454 -16.02 -25.66 16.72
C LEU A 454 -15.43 -27.05 16.40
N PRO A 455 -14.25 -27.08 15.76
CA PRO A 455 -13.58 -28.32 15.42
C PRO A 455 -13.18 -29.05 16.70
N LEU A 456 -13.21 -30.38 16.67
CA LEU A 456 -12.78 -31.22 17.79
C LEU A 456 -11.27 -31.48 17.79
N ARG A 457 -10.56 -31.09 16.73
CA ARG A 457 -9.16 -31.41 16.43
C ARG A 457 -8.44 -30.18 15.91
N TYR A 458 -7.13 -30.08 16.17
CA TYR A 458 -6.28 -29.16 15.43
C TYR A 458 -5.95 -29.72 14.05
N GLU A 459 -5.58 -28.83 13.13
CA GLU A 459 -5.26 -29.20 11.76
C GLU A 459 -4.01 -30.10 11.73
N GLY A 460 -4.18 -31.34 11.24
CA GLY A 460 -3.13 -32.35 11.19
C GLY A 460 -3.17 -33.40 12.31
N ASP A 461 -4.04 -33.22 13.31
CA ASP A 461 -4.19 -34.18 14.42
C ASP A 461 -5.16 -35.32 14.08
N THR A 462 -4.85 -36.52 14.58
CA THR A 462 -5.70 -37.71 14.43
C THR A 462 -6.64 -37.96 15.60
N GLU A 463 -6.37 -37.32 16.75
CA GLU A 463 -7.13 -37.47 18.00
C GLU A 463 -7.85 -36.16 18.37
N ASP A 464 -8.98 -36.29 19.05
CA ASP A 464 -9.74 -35.14 19.54
C ASP A 464 -8.99 -34.48 20.70
N ASN A 465 -8.98 -33.15 20.73
CA ASN A 465 -8.35 -32.37 21.78
C ASN A 465 -9.35 -32.08 22.92
N GLU A 466 -8.97 -32.37 24.16
CA GLU A 466 -9.85 -32.21 25.33
C GLU A 466 -10.29 -30.75 25.56
N ASP A 467 -9.43 -29.77 25.28
CA ASP A 467 -9.78 -28.34 25.42
C ASP A 467 -10.81 -27.93 24.36
N LEU A 468 -10.63 -28.35 23.10
CA LEU A 468 -11.59 -28.11 22.02
C LEU A 468 -12.94 -28.77 22.28
N ILE A 469 -12.94 -29.99 22.85
CA ILE A 469 -14.17 -30.66 23.29
C ILE A 469 -14.86 -29.83 24.38
N SER A 470 -14.12 -29.37 25.39
CA SER A 470 -14.67 -28.56 26.49
C SER A 470 -15.26 -27.23 26.00
N ASP A 471 -14.56 -26.54 25.10
CA ASP A 471 -15.01 -25.28 24.52
C ASP A 471 -16.25 -25.48 23.66
N ARG A 472 -16.28 -26.55 22.86
CA ARG A 472 -17.45 -26.91 22.07
C ARG A 472 -18.66 -27.23 22.95
N GLN A 473 -18.48 -28.01 24.01
CA GLN A 473 -19.56 -28.31 24.96
C GLN A 473 -20.12 -27.04 25.58
N ARG A 474 -19.25 -26.11 26.05
CA ARG A 474 -19.68 -24.83 26.61
C ARG A 474 -20.47 -23.98 25.60
N ALA A 475 -19.99 -23.87 24.37
CA ALA A 475 -20.67 -23.10 23.33
C ALA A 475 -22.03 -23.70 22.92
N VAL A 476 -22.13 -25.04 22.82
CA VAL A 476 -23.39 -25.73 22.53
C VAL A 476 -24.37 -25.59 23.69
N SER A 477 -23.93 -25.71 24.95
CA SER A 477 -24.78 -25.48 26.12
C SER A 477 -25.32 -24.05 26.19
N LEU A 478 -24.53 -23.04 25.78
CA LEU A 478 -25.01 -21.67 25.67
C LEU A 478 -26.09 -21.54 24.59
N ALA A 479 -25.86 -22.10 23.39
CA ALA A 479 -26.87 -22.11 22.33
C ALA A 479 -28.17 -22.79 22.79
N GLU A 480 -28.06 -23.93 23.47
CA GLU A 480 -29.22 -24.62 24.05
C GLU A 480 -29.96 -23.75 25.08
N HIS A 481 -29.24 -23.03 25.95
CA HIS A 481 -29.84 -22.12 26.91
C HIS A 481 -30.57 -20.95 26.25
N LEU A 482 -29.96 -20.34 25.22
CA LEU A 482 -30.56 -19.29 24.41
C LEU A 482 -31.82 -19.78 23.69
N GLY A 483 -31.77 -20.99 23.14
CA GLY A 483 -32.91 -21.64 22.47
C GLY A 483 -34.08 -21.92 23.40
N ASN A 484 -33.81 -22.47 24.59
CA ASN A 484 -34.83 -22.69 25.63
C ASN A 484 -35.55 -21.39 26.01
N SER A 485 -34.77 -20.34 26.23
CA SER A 485 -35.31 -19.01 26.55
C SER A 485 -36.08 -18.41 25.37
N THR A 486 -35.64 -18.66 24.13
CA THR A 486 -36.34 -18.22 22.91
C THR A 486 -37.69 -18.90 22.78
N ILE A 487 -37.78 -20.21 23.02
CA ILE A 487 -39.06 -20.96 23.02
C ILE A 487 -40.02 -20.42 24.08
N ALA A 488 -39.51 -20.08 25.27
CA ALA A 488 -40.31 -19.50 26.33
C ALA A 488 -40.95 -18.16 25.92
N ASN A 489 -40.24 -17.35 25.14
CA ASN A 489 -40.71 -16.04 24.67
C ASN A 489 -41.46 -16.10 23.33
N MET A 490 -41.24 -17.14 22.51
CA MET A 490 -41.79 -17.34 21.16
C MET A 490 -42.29 -18.78 21.00
N SER A 491 -43.37 -19.13 21.68
CA SER A 491 -43.89 -20.51 21.75
C SER A 491 -44.28 -21.13 20.41
N GLY A 492 -44.51 -20.32 19.37
CA GLY A 492 -44.71 -20.80 18.00
C GLY A 492 -43.54 -21.61 17.43
N LEU A 493 -42.33 -21.45 18.01
CA LEU A 493 -41.11 -22.14 17.57
C LEU A 493 -40.85 -23.49 18.26
N LEU A 494 -41.80 -24.00 19.07
CA LEU A 494 -41.74 -25.34 19.66
C LEU A 494 -41.37 -26.50 18.71
N PRO A 495 -41.72 -26.47 17.40
CA PRO A 495 -41.31 -27.53 16.47
C PRO A 495 -39.80 -27.63 16.18
N TYR A 496 -39.01 -26.60 16.52
CA TYR A 496 -37.57 -26.55 16.23
C TYR A 496 -36.73 -26.91 17.46
N SER A 497 -35.54 -27.49 17.24
CA SER A 497 -34.66 -27.81 18.35
C SER A 497 -34.11 -26.56 19.04
N THR A 498 -33.90 -26.65 20.35
CA THR A 498 -33.34 -25.58 21.17
C THR A 498 -31.96 -25.15 20.68
N VAL A 499 -31.10 -26.10 20.34
CA VAL A 499 -29.77 -25.82 19.80
C VAL A 499 -29.85 -25.03 18.49
N SER A 500 -30.74 -25.42 17.57
CA SER A 500 -30.91 -24.70 16.30
C SER A 500 -31.46 -23.29 16.48
N LEU A 501 -32.42 -23.09 17.38
CA LEU A 501 -32.94 -21.76 17.68
C LEU A 501 -31.89 -20.86 18.32
N GLY A 502 -31.11 -21.39 19.26
CA GLY A 502 -30.01 -20.66 19.87
C GLY A 502 -28.91 -20.31 18.88
N TYR A 503 -28.55 -21.24 18.00
CA TYR A 503 -27.61 -20.98 16.92
C TYR A 503 -28.10 -19.87 15.99
N MET A 504 -29.36 -19.96 15.53
CA MET A 504 -29.94 -18.95 14.65
C MET A 504 -30.07 -17.59 15.33
N LEU A 505 -30.26 -17.54 16.65
CA LEU A 505 -30.25 -16.30 17.43
C LEU A 505 -28.86 -15.66 17.47
N LEU A 506 -27.79 -16.45 17.66
CA LEU A 506 -26.41 -15.96 17.56
C LEU A 506 -26.17 -15.37 16.17
N VAL A 507 -26.51 -16.12 15.13
CA VAL A 507 -26.33 -15.74 13.73
C VAL A 507 -27.10 -14.47 13.37
N ALA A 508 -28.36 -14.33 13.84
CA ALA A 508 -29.18 -13.14 13.63
C ALA A 508 -28.58 -11.87 14.25
N ASN A 509 -27.69 -12.02 15.25
CA ASN A 509 -26.96 -10.93 15.88
C ASN A 509 -25.52 -10.79 15.37
N GLY A 510 -25.15 -11.51 14.29
CA GLY A 510 -23.81 -11.44 13.70
C GLY A 510 -22.75 -12.26 14.47
N GLU A 511 -23.18 -13.09 15.41
CA GLU A 511 -22.32 -13.95 16.23
C GLU A 511 -22.38 -15.41 15.78
N TYR A 512 -21.49 -16.24 16.33
CA TYR A 512 -21.44 -17.68 16.09
C TYR A 512 -20.99 -18.41 17.36
N PRO A 513 -21.29 -19.72 17.50
CA PRO A 513 -20.85 -20.49 18.65
C PRO A 513 -19.32 -20.47 18.81
N GLY A 514 -18.84 -20.12 20.01
CA GLY A 514 -17.42 -19.95 20.30
C GLY A 514 -16.86 -18.54 20.01
N SER A 515 -17.67 -17.61 19.50
CA SER A 515 -17.23 -16.22 19.37
C SER A 515 -16.99 -15.58 20.74
N ARG A 516 -16.13 -14.56 20.78
CA ARG A 516 -15.82 -13.81 22.01
C ARG A 516 -17.06 -13.11 22.60
N TYR A 517 -18.04 -12.78 21.75
CA TYR A 517 -19.20 -11.97 22.11
C TYR A 517 -20.51 -12.78 22.17
N GLN A 518 -20.47 -14.11 22.01
CA GLN A 518 -21.65 -14.98 22.10
C GLN A 518 -22.45 -14.79 23.41
N GLY A 519 -21.76 -14.47 24.51
CA GLY A 519 -22.40 -14.22 25.81
C GLY A 519 -23.07 -12.85 25.95
N MET A 520 -22.94 -11.98 24.94
CA MET A 520 -23.61 -10.67 24.88
C MET A 520 -24.89 -10.70 24.03
N VAL A 521 -25.25 -11.86 23.48
CA VAL A 521 -26.47 -12.01 22.68
C VAL A 521 -27.66 -12.18 23.61
N ASP A 522 -28.56 -11.20 23.59
CA ASP A 522 -29.79 -11.21 24.37
C ASP A 522 -30.92 -11.96 23.65
N VAL A 523 -31.71 -12.68 24.43
CA VAL A 523 -32.91 -13.38 23.94
C VAL A 523 -34.02 -12.36 23.69
N PRO A 524 -34.74 -12.44 22.54
CA PRO A 524 -35.84 -11.53 22.25
C PRO A 524 -36.92 -11.60 23.33
N THR A 525 -37.30 -10.46 23.90
CA THR A 525 -38.42 -10.40 24.84
C THR A 525 -39.75 -10.49 24.09
N PRO A 526 -40.87 -10.90 24.73
CA PRO A 526 -42.19 -10.97 24.09
C PRO A 526 -42.65 -9.65 23.46
N THR A 527 -42.16 -8.51 23.97
CA THR A 527 -42.50 -7.16 23.50
C THR A 527 -41.52 -6.60 22.46
N ASP A 528 -40.40 -7.27 22.20
CA ASP A 528 -39.39 -6.82 21.25
C ASP A 528 -39.60 -7.45 19.87
N SER A 529 -40.59 -6.91 19.15
CA SER A 529 -40.94 -7.36 17.79
C SER A 529 -39.76 -7.29 16.83
N SER A 530 -38.84 -6.33 16.98
CA SER A 530 -37.68 -6.19 16.09
C SER A 530 -36.71 -7.36 16.25
N SER A 531 -36.36 -7.73 17.49
CA SER A 531 -35.46 -8.87 17.74
C SER A 531 -36.10 -10.21 17.38
N GLN A 532 -37.41 -10.37 17.63
CA GLN A 532 -38.16 -11.56 17.20
C GLN A 532 -38.17 -11.69 15.68
N SER A 533 -38.50 -10.62 14.95
CA SER A 533 -38.51 -10.60 13.49
C SER A 533 -37.12 -10.86 12.91
N ARG A 534 -36.04 -10.36 13.53
CA ARG A 534 -34.66 -10.64 13.07
C ARG A 534 -34.30 -12.12 13.16
N LEU A 535 -34.66 -12.79 14.26
CA LEU A 535 -34.48 -14.23 14.38
C LEU A 535 -35.25 -14.98 13.28
N LEU A 536 -36.54 -14.67 13.10
CA LEU A 536 -37.38 -15.32 12.11
C LEU A 536 -36.87 -15.09 10.68
N ALA A 537 -36.43 -13.87 10.38
CA ALA A 537 -35.80 -13.52 9.11
C ALA A 537 -34.53 -14.34 8.85
N ALA A 538 -33.66 -14.47 9.86
CA ALA A 538 -32.46 -15.31 9.75
C ALA A 538 -32.82 -16.79 9.49
N MET A 539 -33.86 -17.31 10.16
CA MET A 539 -34.38 -18.66 9.93
C MET A 539 -34.96 -18.84 8.51
N LEU A 540 -35.45 -17.77 7.86
CA LEU A 540 -35.90 -17.86 6.46
C LEU A 540 -34.74 -17.95 5.48
N ILE A 541 -33.57 -17.38 5.81
CA ILE A 541 -32.39 -17.35 4.93
C ILE A 541 -31.29 -18.32 5.37
N TYR A 542 -31.56 -19.34 6.20
CA TYR A 542 -30.47 -20.17 6.75
C TYR A 542 -29.66 -20.92 5.68
N GLU A 543 -30.30 -21.41 4.61
CA GLU A 543 -29.67 -22.19 3.53
C GLU A 543 -28.54 -21.45 2.77
N PRO A 544 -28.69 -20.17 2.36
CA PRO A 544 -27.62 -19.41 1.72
C PRO A 544 -26.51 -18.89 2.66
N LEU A 545 -26.58 -19.13 3.97
CA LEU A 545 -25.54 -18.66 4.91
C LEU A 545 -24.29 -19.53 4.80
N SER A 546 -23.26 -19.02 4.11
CA SER A 546 -21.91 -19.61 4.10
C SER A 546 -21.01 -18.89 5.11
N ALA A 547 -20.79 -19.51 6.28
CA ALA A 547 -19.78 -19.16 7.29
C ALA A 547 -19.38 -17.66 7.38
N ARG A 548 -20.11 -16.89 8.22
CA ARG A 548 -19.80 -15.57 8.84
C ARG A 548 -20.82 -14.46 8.52
N GLN A 549 -21.16 -13.74 9.59
CA GLN A 549 -21.88 -12.46 9.72
C GLN A 549 -23.03 -12.21 8.72
N VAL A 550 -24.26 -12.22 9.25
CA VAL A 550 -25.45 -11.79 8.50
C VAL A 550 -25.35 -10.30 8.17
N SER A 551 -25.47 -9.94 6.90
CA SER A 551 -25.66 -8.54 6.53
C SER A 551 -27.10 -8.14 6.88
N ARG A 552 -27.24 -7.16 7.78
CA ARG A 552 -28.54 -6.62 8.18
C ARG A 552 -29.26 -5.97 7.01
N MET A 553 -28.54 -5.21 6.17
CA MET A 553 -29.13 -4.57 4.99
C MET A 553 -29.62 -5.62 3.98
N ALA A 554 -28.80 -6.63 3.68
CA ALA A 554 -29.17 -7.68 2.76
C ALA A 554 -30.34 -8.52 3.28
N LEU A 555 -30.35 -8.83 4.59
CA LEU A 555 -31.45 -9.53 5.25
C LEU A 555 -32.76 -8.77 5.10
N SER A 556 -32.78 -7.49 5.50
CA SER A 556 -33.97 -6.64 5.43
C SER A 556 -34.49 -6.49 4.00
N CYS A 557 -33.61 -6.36 3.01
CA CYS A 557 -34.01 -6.32 1.60
C CYS A 557 -34.56 -7.67 1.13
N ALA A 558 -33.96 -8.80 1.51
CA ALA A 558 -34.41 -10.12 1.07
C ALA A 558 -35.79 -10.50 1.63
N ILE A 559 -36.12 -10.07 2.86
CA ILE A 559 -37.40 -10.40 3.51
C ILE A 559 -38.52 -9.40 3.23
N ALA A 560 -38.23 -8.25 2.62
CA ALA A 560 -39.24 -7.23 2.35
C ALA A 560 -40.48 -7.78 1.60
N PRO A 561 -40.35 -8.66 0.59
CA PRO A 561 -41.50 -9.31 -0.05
C PRO A 561 -42.34 -10.20 0.88
N VAL A 562 -41.71 -10.81 1.89
CA VAL A 562 -42.40 -11.61 2.91
C VAL A 562 -43.29 -10.71 3.78
N LEU A 563 -42.81 -9.51 4.07
CA LEU A 563 -43.53 -8.47 4.83
C LEU A 563 -44.57 -7.71 3.99
N GLY A 564 -44.81 -8.12 2.74
CA GLY A 564 -45.74 -7.45 1.83
C GLY A 564 -45.21 -6.12 1.27
N LEU A 565 -43.90 -5.90 1.31
CA LEU A 565 -43.23 -4.72 0.76
C LEU A 565 -42.60 -5.05 -0.60
N GLY A 566 -42.76 -4.15 -1.57
CA GLY A 566 -42.24 -4.32 -2.93
C GLY A 566 -43.26 -4.90 -3.92
N ASN A 567 -42.79 -5.33 -5.10
CA ASN A 567 -43.65 -5.70 -6.23
C ASN A 567 -43.71 -7.22 -6.48
N GLY A 568 -42.92 -8.02 -5.77
CA GLY A 568 -42.77 -9.46 -5.98
C GLY A 568 -43.61 -10.30 -5.03
N THR A 569 -44.14 -11.43 -5.50
CA THR A 569 -44.68 -12.48 -4.64
C THR A 569 -43.54 -13.31 -4.05
N TRP A 570 -43.48 -13.45 -2.73
CA TRP A 570 -42.41 -14.21 -2.07
C TRP A 570 -42.62 -15.73 -2.23
N ALA A 571 -41.51 -16.44 -2.36
CA ALA A 571 -41.42 -17.90 -2.33
C ALA A 571 -40.09 -18.31 -1.68
N LYS A 572 -40.05 -19.45 -0.99
CA LYS A 572 -38.89 -19.87 -0.18
C LYS A 572 -37.61 -20.03 -1.00
N ASP A 573 -37.71 -20.58 -2.19
CA ASP A 573 -36.62 -20.78 -3.15
C ASP A 573 -36.00 -19.46 -3.63
N LYS A 574 -36.80 -18.37 -3.70
CA LYS A 574 -36.33 -17.05 -4.12
C LYS A 574 -35.63 -16.25 -3.02
N ILE A 575 -36.06 -16.40 -1.77
CA ILE A 575 -35.52 -15.62 -0.64
C ILE A 575 -34.00 -15.76 -0.53
N GLY A 576 -33.47 -16.97 -0.71
CA GLY A 576 -32.03 -17.20 -0.64
C GLY A 576 -31.26 -16.54 -1.77
N MET A 577 -31.81 -16.57 -2.99
CA MET A 577 -31.25 -15.86 -4.15
C MET A 577 -31.25 -14.33 -3.93
N TRP A 578 -32.33 -13.77 -3.41
CA TRP A 578 -32.42 -12.34 -3.11
C TRP A 578 -31.42 -11.91 -2.05
N TYR A 579 -31.22 -12.71 -1.00
CA TYR A 579 -30.21 -12.44 0.03
C TYR A 579 -28.79 -12.43 -0.55
N GLN A 580 -28.42 -13.46 -1.32
CA GLN A 580 -27.10 -13.53 -1.96
C GLN A 580 -26.87 -12.38 -2.95
N SER A 581 -27.90 -12.04 -3.71
CA SER A 581 -27.88 -10.89 -4.64
C SER A 581 -27.72 -9.57 -3.88
N ALA A 582 -28.43 -9.36 -2.77
CA ALA A 582 -28.27 -8.18 -1.93
C ALA A 582 -26.88 -8.08 -1.29
N CYS A 583 -26.29 -9.18 -0.82
CA CYS A 583 -24.91 -9.21 -0.34
C CYS A 583 -23.91 -8.83 -1.45
N THR A 584 -24.15 -9.31 -2.68
CA THR A 584 -23.32 -8.99 -3.85
C THR A 584 -23.41 -7.50 -4.19
N VAL A 585 -24.63 -6.95 -4.25
CA VAL A 585 -24.87 -5.53 -4.51
C VAL A 585 -24.24 -4.67 -3.41
N GLU A 586 -24.41 -5.02 -2.14
CA GLU A 586 -23.80 -4.30 -1.01
C GLU A 586 -22.27 -4.27 -1.11
N THR A 587 -21.64 -5.42 -1.41
CA THR A 587 -20.19 -5.51 -1.55
C THR A 587 -19.69 -4.58 -2.65
N ARG A 588 -20.35 -4.61 -3.82
CA ARG A 588 -20.02 -3.72 -4.94
C ARG A 588 -20.26 -2.25 -4.63
N LEU A 589 -21.30 -1.91 -3.84
CA LEU A 589 -21.50 -0.53 -3.37
C LEU A 589 -20.36 -0.08 -2.45
N LYS A 590 -19.90 -0.93 -1.52
CA LYS A 590 -18.75 -0.59 -0.66
C LYS A 590 -17.48 -0.36 -1.47
N GLU A 591 -17.23 -1.20 -2.47
CA GLU A 591 -16.11 -1.03 -3.41
C GLU A 591 -16.23 0.26 -4.22
N ALA A 592 -17.41 0.54 -4.78
CA ALA A 592 -17.71 1.78 -5.49
C ALA A 592 -17.48 3.01 -4.62
N LYS A 593 -17.94 3.01 -3.37
CA LYS A 593 -17.77 4.12 -2.42
C LYS A 593 -16.29 4.39 -2.12
N LYS A 594 -15.49 3.33 -1.98
CA LYS A 594 -14.03 3.44 -1.82
C LYS A 594 -13.40 4.11 -3.06
N GLN A 595 -13.77 3.67 -4.26
CA GLN A 595 -13.27 4.26 -5.50
C GLN A 595 -13.69 5.74 -5.65
N LEU A 596 -14.91 6.10 -5.28
CA LEU A 596 -15.37 7.50 -5.29
C LEU A 596 -14.53 8.38 -4.36
N LYS A 597 -14.23 7.89 -3.15
CA LYS A 597 -13.32 8.58 -2.23
C LYS A 597 -11.92 8.76 -2.84
N GLU A 598 -11.38 7.73 -3.49
CA GLU A 598 -10.08 7.81 -4.17
C GLU A 598 -10.09 8.84 -5.32
N VAL A 599 -11.19 8.96 -6.06
CA VAL A 599 -11.38 9.98 -7.10
C VAL A 599 -11.41 11.39 -6.51
N ASP A 600 -12.11 11.60 -5.40
CA ASP A 600 -12.20 12.91 -4.76
C ASP A 600 -10.86 13.33 -4.13
N GLU A 601 -10.15 12.41 -3.48
CA GLU A 601 -8.77 12.63 -3.01
C GLU A 601 -7.86 13.02 -4.17
N TRP A 602 -7.97 12.30 -5.29
CA TRP A 602 -7.18 12.57 -6.49
C TRP A 602 -7.47 13.97 -7.07
N ARG A 603 -8.74 14.39 -7.12
CA ARG A 603 -9.14 15.74 -7.54
C ARG A 603 -8.61 16.81 -6.61
N GLY A 604 -8.67 16.58 -5.29
CA GLY A 604 -8.13 17.48 -4.28
C GLY A 604 -6.64 17.76 -4.52
N ILE A 605 -5.86 16.70 -4.80
CA ILE A 605 -4.44 16.84 -5.15
C ILE A 605 -4.28 17.64 -6.44
N GLU A 606 -5.04 17.40 -7.50
CA GLU A 606 -4.87 18.13 -8.76
C GLU A 606 -5.27 19.62 -8.67
N ILE A 607 -6.25 19.96 -7.81
CA ILE A 607 -6.57 21.36 -7.47
C ILE A 607 -5.39 22.00 -6.74
N GLU A 608 -4.79 21.29 -5.80
CA GLU A 608 -3.60 21.77 -5.08
C GLU A 608 -2.42 21.98 -6.04
N VAL A 609 -2.18 21.04 -6.96
CA VAL A 609 -1.15 21.17 -8.00
C VAL A 609 -1.39 22.41 -8.86
N ALA A 610 -2.63 22.67 -9.27
CA ALA A 610 -2.97 23.86 -10.03
C ALA A 610 -2.71 25.15 -9.22
N ARG A 611 -3.01 25.15 -7.91
CA ARG A 611 -2.72 26.26 -6.99
C ARG A 611 -1.22 26.52 -6.89
N VAL A 612 -0.43 25.47 -6.68
CA VAL A 612 1.04 25.54 -6.57
C VAL A 612 1.66 26.07 -7.87
N ARG A 613 1.22 25.58 -9.03
CA ARG A 613 1.66 26.07 -10.33
C ARG A 613 1.30 27.54 -10.55
N ALA A 614 0.14 27.98 -10.07
CA ALA A 614 -0.28 29.38 -10.18
C ALA A 614 0.58 30.32 -9.33
N GLN A 615 1.20 29.84 -8.24
CA GLN A 615 2.16 30.60 -7.44
C GLN A 615 3.53 30.76 -8.15
N GLY A 616 3.87 29.84 -9.05
CA GLY A 616 5.04 29.93 -9.93
C GLY A 616 6.37 29.47 -9.30
N GLU A 617 6.40 29.17 -8.00
CA GLU A 617 7.60 28.69 -7.31
C GLU A 617 7.89 27.21 -7.61
N PHE A 618 6.84 26.38 -7.67
CA PHE A 618 6.96 24.94 -7.89
C PHE A 618 5.94 24.45 -8.92
N LEU A 619 6.25 23.34 -9.60
CA LEU A 619 5.32 22.63 -10.48
C LEU A 619 4.45 21.63 -9.69
N ARG A 620 5.01 21.08 -8.60
CA ARG A 620 4.37 20.13 -7.69
C ARG A 620 5.16 20.05 -6.39
N MET A 621 4.49 19.75 -5.28
CA MET A 621 5.12 19.56 -3.97
C MET A 621 4.50 18.36 -3.24
N GLY A 622 5.28 17.78 -2.32
CA GLY A 622 4.82 16.74 -1.41
C GLY A 622 4.17 17.31 -0.15
N ASP A 623 3.90 16.42 0.80
CA ASP A 623 3.46 16.83 2.14
C ASP A 623 4.54 17.70 2.80
N PRO A 624 4.13 18.71 3.60
CA PRO A 624 5.04 19.53 4.39
C PRO A 624 5.87 18.72 5.38
#